data_AF-A0AAW2MJW3-F1
#
_entry.id   AF-A0AAW2MJW3-F1
#
_cell.length_a   1.000
_cell.length_b   1.000
_cell.length_c   1.000
_cell.angle_alpha   90.00
_cell.angle_beta   90.00
_cell.angle_gamma   90.00
#
_symmetry.space_group_name_H-M   'P 1'
#
loop_
_entity.id
_entity.type
_entity.pdbx_description
1 polymer ?
#
loop_
_entity_poly.entity_id
_entity_poly.type
_entity_poly.pdbx_seq_one_letter_code
_entity_poly.pdbx_strand_id
1 'polypeptide(L)'
;MATSLSQVFRDTPLHPKHIIPLDFDTVHELPDSHAWIQTDDFSCAYQIRTPTTIPVIDLRAPNVVELMGNACQKWGMFQVTNHDIPSSLVDDVVEHARRLFALPAERKLKALRSPSGATGYGVARISPFFSKLMWHEGFTIMGSAGEHAKQLWPHHYEDFWYYRFLLLLLKYGSR
;
A
#
# COMPACT_ATOMS: atom_id res chain seq x y z
N MET A 1 -5.22 -27.99 -2.25
CA MET A 1 -5.46 -27.32 -0.95
C MET A 1 -5.05 -25.86 -1.10
N ALA A 2 -5.90 -24.91 -0.71
CA ALA A 2 -5.57 -23.48 -0.83
C ALA A 2 -4.70 -23.06 0.37
N THR A 3 -3.44 -22.72 0.11
CA THR A 3 -2.53 -22.18 1.12
C THR A 3 -2.91 -20.72 1.40
N SER A 4 -3.14 -20.34 2.66
CA SER A 4 -3.43 -18.93 2.97
C SER A 4 -2.20 -18.07 2.68
N LEU A 5 -2.37 -16.81 2.25
CA LEU A 5 -1.26 -15.87 2.07
C LEU A 5 -0.39 -15.74 3.34
N SER A 6 -1.03 -15.80 4.52
CA SER A 6 -0.31 -15.76 5.80
C SER A 6 0.64 -16.96 6.00
N GLN A 7 0.28 -18.12 5.44
CA GLN A 7 1.09 -19.33 5.52
C GLN A 7 2.27 -19.25 4.54
N VAL A 8 2.02 -18.81 3.30
CA VAL A 8 3.10 -18.56 2.32
C VAL A 8 4.16 -17.61 2.88
N PHE A 9 3.72 -16.57 3.59
CA PHE A 9 4.60 -15.59 4.23
C PHE A 9 5.44 -16.14 5.39
N ARG A 10 4.93 -17.14 6.12
CA ARG A 10 5.69 -17.87 7.14
C ARG A 10 6.71 -18.80 6.51
N ASP A 11 6.32 -19.48 5.45
CA ASP A 11 7.15 -20.47 4.76
C ASP A 11 8.27 -19.81 3.93
N THR A 12 8.10 -18.53 3.56
CA THR A 12 9.07 -17.75 2.77
C THR A 12 9.47 -16.46 3.51
N PRO A 13 10.31 -16.54 4.55
CA PRO A 13 10.70 -15.37 5.34
C PRO A 13 11.57 -14.39 4.53
N LEU A 14 11.34 -13.09 4.72
CA LEU A 14 12.13 -12.04 4.05
C LEU A 14 13.44 -11.76 4.80
N HIS A 15 14.51 -11.50 4.04
CA HIS A 15 15.74 -10.94 4.62
C HIS A 15 15.47 -9.52 5.14
N PRO A 16 16.02 -9.09 6.30
CA PRO A 16 15.75 -7.77 6.90
C PRO A 16 15.94 -6.57 5.95
N LYS A 17 16.95 -6.63 5.07
CA LYS A 17 17.21 -5.64 4.01
C LYS A 17 16.05 -5.44 3.02
N HIS A 18 15.13 -6.39 2.91
CA HIS A 18 13.92 -6.33 2.08
C HIS A 18 12.66 -6.03 2.91
N ILE A 19 12.83 -5.49 4.12
CA ILE A 19 11.74 -5.10 5.01
C ILE A 19 11.89 -3.63 5.39
N ILE A 20 13.09 -3.23 5.80
CA ILE A 20 13.37 -1.87 6.26
C ILE A 20 13.30 -0.90 5.06
N PRO A 21 12.43 0.13 5.10
CA PRO A 21 12.36 1.14 4.05
C PRO A 21 13.62 2.00 3.98
N LEU A 22 13.82 2.68 2.85
CA LEU A 22 14.86 3.68 2.69
C LEU A 22 14.64 4.81 3.71
N ASP A 23 15.71 5.25 4.37
CA ASP A 23 15.66 6.42 5.25
C ASP A 23 15.75 7.70 4.40
N PHE A 24 14.58 8.25 4.09
CA PHE A 24 14.44 9.44 3.23
C PHE A 24 15.13 10.69 3.79
N ASP A 25 15.40 10.75 5.09
CA ASP A 25 16.04 11.92 5.72
C ASP A 25 17.57 11.90 5.54
N THR A 26 18.14 10.73 5.28
CA THR A 26 19.60 10.54 5.12
C THR A 26 20.06 10.49 3.67
N VAL A 27 19.14 10.30 2.73
CA VAL A 27 19.46 10.08 1.32
C VAL A 27 19.47 11.41 0.56
N HIS A 28 20.66 11.82 0.13
CA HIS A 28 20.84 13.06 -0.62
C HIS A 28 20.73 12.87 -2.14
N GLU A 29 20.97 11.66 -2.64
CA GLU A 29 20.95 11.30 -4.07
C GLU A 29 20.17 10.01 -4.31
N LEU A 30 19.60 9.83 -5.51
CA LEU A 30 18.86 8.62 -5.88
C LEU A 30 19.79 7.40 -5.89
N PRO A 31 19.62 6.40 -5.00
CA PRO A 31 20.51 5.24 -4.98
C PRO A 31 20.27 4.33 -6.19
N ASP A 32 21.32 3.65 -6.66
CA ASP A 32 21.23 2.69 -7.77
C ASP A 32 20.20 1.57 -7.53
N SER A 33 19.95 1.22 -6.26
CA SER A 33 18.93 0.26 -5.87
C SER A 33 17.50 0.73 -6.19
N HIS A 34 17.28 2.04 -6.29
CA HIS A 34 15.99 2.68 -6.61
C HIS A 34 16.00 3.36 -7.98
N ALA A 35 17.12 3.35 -8.70
CA ALA A 35 17.23 3.84 -10.07
C ALA A 35 16.64 2.80 -11.04
N TRP A 36 15.35 2.95 -11.35
CA TRP A 36 14.67 2.15 -12.36
C TRP A 36 15.13 2.59 -13.76
N ILE A 37 15.57 1.63 -14.58
CA ILE A 37 15.92 1.92 -15.98
C ILE A 37 14.62 2.25 -16.69
N GLN A 38 14.59 3.40 -17.34
CA GLN A 38 13.54 3.74 -18.27
C GLN A 38 13.71 2.81 -19.47
N THR A 39 13.04 1.66 -19.46
CA THR A 39 12.91 0.85 -20.67
C THR A 39 12.15 1.71 -21.69
N ASP A 40 12.70 1.86 -22.89
CA ASP A 40 12.15 2.68 -23.98
C ASP A 40 10.70 2.32 -24.37
N ASP A 41 10.12 1.25 -23.82
CA ASP A 41 8.71 0.88 -23.94
C ASP A 41 7.74 1.76 -23.14
N PHE A 42 8.21 2.60 -22.23
CA PHE A 42 7.38 3.63 -21.59
C PHE A 42 7.69 5.01 -22.19
N SER A 43 7.34 5.20 -23.46
CA SER A 43 7.12 6.54 -23.98
C SER A 43 5.96 7.17 -23.18
N CYS A 44 6.28 7.88 -22.11
CA CYS A 44 5.34 8.76 -21.41
C CYS A 44 4.85 9.89 -22.33
N ALA A 45 5.47 10.06 -23.50
CA ALA A 45 4.87 10.64 -24.69
C ALA A 45 3.78 9.71 -25.26
N TYR A 46 2.72 9.56 -24.49
CA TYR A 46 1.40 9.21 -24.93
C TYR A 46 1.08 10.02 -26.22
N GLN A 47 1.22 9.43 -27.39
CA GLN A 47 0.39 9.83 -28.52
C GLN A 47 -1.03 9.39 -28.18
N ILE A 48 -1.71 10.17 -27.32
CA ILE A 48 -3.13 9.98 -26.99
C ILE A 48 -3.92 10.22 -28.28
N ARG A 49 -4.07 9.19 -29.10
CA ARG A 49 -5.17 9.12 -30.06
C ARG A 49 -6.39 8.71 -29.23
N THR A 50 -7.06 9.73 -28.69
CA THR A 50 -8.22 9.71 -27.76
C THR A 50 -7.92 9.32 -26.30
N PRO A 51 -8.30 10.14 -25.30
CA PRO A 51 -8.11 9.80 -23.89
C PRO A 51 -9.12 8.75 -23.47
N THR A 52 -8.68 7.51 -23.40
CA THR A 52 -9.40 6.43 -22.74
C THR A 52 -9.33 6.66 -21.22
N THR A 53 -10.46 6.97 -20.58
CA THR A 53 -10.54 7.15 -19.12
C THR A 53 -10.88 5.84 -18.41
N ILE A 54 -10.25 5.57 -17.26
CA ILE A 54 -10.54 4.40 -16.42
C ILE A 54 -12.05 4.35 -16.11
N PRO A 55 -12.75 3.21 -16.29
CA PRO A 55 -14.18 3.10 -16.04
C PRO A 55 -14.54 3.45 -14.60
N VAL A 56 -15.63 4.21 -14.43
CA VAL A 56 -16.25 4.50 -13.13
C VAL A 56 -17.57 3.75 -13.07
N ILE A 57 -17.75 2.90 -12.06
CA ILE A 57 -18.92 2.04 -11.90
C ILE A 57 -19.74 2.51 -10.71
N ASP A 58 -21.01 2.80 -10.96
CA ASP A 58 -22.00 3.01 -9.92
C ASP A 58 -22.47 1.66 -9.36
N LEU A 59 -22.24 1.40 -8.07
CA LEU A 59 -22.65 0.14 -7.44
C LEU A 59 -24.16 0.00 -7.26
N ARG A 60 -24.93 1.07 -7.48
CA ARG A 60 -26.40 1.05 -7.47
C ARG A 60 -26.99 0.84 -8.86
N ALA A 61 -26.16 0.76 -9.92
CA ALA A 61 -26.65 0.53 -11.27
C ALA A 61 -27.29 -0.86 -11.40
N PRO A 62 -28.44 -1.00 -12.11
CA PRO A 62 -29.13 -2.28 -12.26
C PRO A 62 -28.31 -3.33 -13.02
N ASN A 63 -27.34 -2.91 -13.84
CA ASN A 63 -26.45 -3.76 -14.62
C ASN A 63 -25.00 -3.77 -14.08
N VAL A 64 -24.78 -3.46 -12.79
CA VAL A 64 -23.44 -3.35 -12.16
C VAL A 64 -22.54 -4.56 -12.43
N VAL A 65 -23.08 -5.78 -12.38
CA VAL A 65 -22.31 -7.02 -12.59
C VAL A 65 -21.73 -7.09 -14.01
N GLU A 66 -22.52 -6.70 -15.01
CA GLU A 66 -22.07 -6.68 -16.41
C GLU A 66 -21.04 -5.57 -16.63
N LEU A 67 -21.26 -4.38 -16.06
CA LEU A 67 -20.31 -3.27 -16.12
C LEU A 67 -18.96 -3.64 -15.50
N MET A 68 -18.97 -4.29 -14.33
CA MET A 68 -17.76 -4.78 -13.66
C MET A 68 -17.06 -5.85 -14.49
N GLY A 69 -17.80 -6.82 -15.03
CA GLY A 69 -17.24 -7.87 -15.89
C GLY A 69 -16.56 -7.29 -17.13
N ASN A 70 -17.22 -6.35 -17.80
CA ASN A 70 -16.68 -5.65 -18.96
C ASN A 70 -15.44 -4.82 -18.62
N ALA A 71 -15.43 -4.13 -17.48
CA ALA A 71 -14.26 -3.38 -17.02
C ALA A 71 -13.09 -4.31 -16.68
N CYS A 72 -13.33 -5.42 -15.97
CA CYS A 72 -12.30 -6.42 -15.71
C CYS A 72 -11.68 -6.98 -17.00
N GLN A 73 -12.50 -7.32 -17.99
CA GLN A 73 -12.01 -7.89 -19.25
C GLN A 73 -11.23 -6.90 -20.11
N LYS A 74 -11.70 -5.65 -20.20
CA LYS A 74 -11.11 -4.63 -21.09
C LYS A 74 -9.97 -3.85 -20.44
N TRP A 75 -10.03 -3.65 -19.13
CA TRP A 75 -9.14 -2.75 -18.39
C TRP A 75 -8.36 -3.43 -17.27
N GLY A 76 -8.86 -4.52 -16.70
CA GLY A 76 -8.29 -5.13 -15.49
C GLY A 76 -8.50 -4.30 -14.22
N MET A 77 -9.10 -3.11 -14.31
CA MET A 77 -9.40 -2.21 -13.19
C MET A 77 -10.60 -1.30 -13.47
N PHE A 78 -11.18 -0.73 -12.42
CA PHE A 78 -12.23 0.29 -12.45
C PHE A 78 -12.28 1.04 -11.12
N GLN A 79 -12.89 2.22 -11.12
CA GLN A 79 -13.26 2.96 -9.92
C GLN A 79 -14.72 2.65 -9.55
N VAL A 80 -15.07 2.73 -8.27
CA VAL A 80 -16.44 2.53 -7.78
C VAL A 80 -17.00 3.80 -7.17
N THR A 81 -18.30 4.01 -7.33
CA THR A 81 -19.07 5.08 -6.70
C THR A 81 -20.34 4.50 -6.07
N ASN A 82 -20.98 5.27 -5.17
CA ASN A 82 -22.18 4.83 -4.44
C ASN A 82 -22.00 3.48 -3.72
N HIS A 83 -20.82 3.27 -3.15
CA HIS A 83 -20.45 2.06 -2.41
C HIS A 83 -20.90 2.05 -0.95
N ASP A 84 -21.68 3.05 -0.51
CA ASP A 84 -22.25 3.19 0.83
C ASP A 84 -21.24 3.17 2.00
N ILE A 85 -19.95 3.36 1.69
CA ILE A 85 -18.91 3.59 2.71
C ILE A 85 -18.97 5.07 3.08
N PRO A 86 -19.18 5.42 4.37
CA PRO A 86 -19.21 6.82 4.79
C PRO A 86 -17.93 7.55 4.42
N SER A 87 -18.03 8.75 3.86
CA SER A 87 -16.86 9.57 3.54
C SER A 87 -16.02 9.87 4.78
N SER A 88 -16.66 10.11 5.92
CA SER A 88 -15.99 10.33 7.20
C SER A 88 -15.07 9.17 7.59
N LEU A 89 -15.47 7.92 7.30
CA LEU A 89 -14.63 6.75 7.55
C LEU A 89 -13.39 6.74 6.66
N VAL A 90 -13.52 7.13 5.40
CA VAL A 90 -12.37 7.25 4.47
C VAL A 90 -11.44 8.37 4.94
N ASP A 91 -12.00 9.52 5.31
CA ASP A 91 -11.24 10.67 5.82
C ASP A 91 -10.47 10.31 7.09
N ASP A 92 -11.11 9.62 8.04
CA ASP A 92 -10.48 9.13 9.26
C ASP A 92 -9.31 8.20 8.95
N VAL A 93 -9.52 7.24 8.05
CA VAL A 93 -8.50 6.28 7.62
C VAL A 93 -7.29 6.97 6.99
N VAL A 94 -7.53 7.99 6.15
CA VAL A 94 -6.48 8.81 5.54
C VAL A 94 -5.78 9.70 6.59
N GLU A 95 -6.49 10.18 7.60
CA GLU A 95 -5.85 10.98 8.65
C GLU A 95 -4.94 10.12 9.55
N HIS A 96 -5.39 8.93 9.94
CA HIS A 96 -4.58 7.98 10.71
C HIS A 96 -3.34 7.52 9.92
N ALA A 97 -3.47 7.36 8.59
CA ALA A 97 -2.35 7.17 7.68
C ALA A 97 -1.29 8.26 7.82
N ARG A 98 -1.73 9.52 7.67
CA ARG A 98 -0.86 10.70 7.73
C ARG A 98 -0.16 10.78 9.07
N ARG A 99 -0.90 10.59 10.18
CA ARG A 99 -0.37 10.56 11.54
C ARG A 99 0.71 9.49 11.71
N LEU A 100 0.50 8.28 11.20
CA LEU A 100 1.49 7.20 11.24
C LEU A 100 2.77 7.58 10.48
N PHE A 101 2.66 8.03 9.23
CA PHE A 101 3.82 8.32 8.39
C PHE A 101 4.53 9.65 8.72
N ALA A 102 3.87 10.53 9.48
CA ALA A 102 4.47 11.72 10.08
C ALA A 102 5.33 11.42 11.32
N LEU A 103 5.25 10.21 11.90
CA LEU A 103 6.13 9.81 13.00
C LEU A 103 7.60 9.74 12.52
N PRO A 104 8.57 10.06 13.41
CA PRO A 104 9.98 9.86 13.12
C PRO A 104 10.29 8.41 12.70
N ALA A 105 11.29 8.22 11.84
CA ALA A 105 11.70 6.90 11.35
C ALA A 105 11.94 5.90 12.50
N GLU A 106 12.66 6.32 13.54
CA GLU A 106 12.92 5.50 14.74
C GLU A 106 11.64 5.00 15.44
N ARG A 107 10.57 5.80 15.43
CA ARG A 107 9.28 5.41 16.00
C ARG A 107 8.57 4.40 15.10
N LYS A 108 8.53 4.64 13.79
CA LYS A 108 7.95 3.70 12.81
C LYS A 108 8.64 2.33 12.84
N LEU A 109 9.96 2.31 13.01
CA LEU A 109 10.76 1.09 13.14
C LEU A 109 10.39 0.22 14.34
N LYS A 110 9.75 0.77 15.38
CA LYS A 110 9.25 -0.05 16.50
C LYS A 110 8.17 -1.03 16.08
N ALA A 111 7.45 -0.70 15.02
CA ALA A 111 6.41 -1.55 14.44
C ALA A 111 6.89 -2.28 13.17
N LEU A 112 8.21 -2.47 12.99
CA LEU A 112 8.76 -3.18 11.84
C LEU A 112 8.19 -4.59 11.75
N ARG A 113 7.67 -4.93 10.57
CA ARG A 113 7.13 -6.26 10.27
C ARG A 113 8.21 -7.33 10.46
N SER A 114 7.86 -8.43 11.11
CA SER A 114 8.79 -9.56 11.24
C SER A 114 9.06 -10.25 9.89
N PRO A 115 10.21 -10.91 9.68
CA PRO A 115 10.53 -11.64 8.45
C PRO A 115 9.45 -12.61 7.94
N SER A 116 8.80 -13.32 8.86
CA SER A 116 7.71 -14.26 8.59
C SER A 116 6.32 -13.63 8.70
N GLY A 117 6.23 -12.38 9.18
CA GLY A 117 5.00 -11.66 9.44
C GLY A 117 4.40 -11.01 8.21
N ALA A 118 3.08 -10.82 8.24
CA ALA A 118 2.32 -10.14 7.19
C ALA A 118 2.01 -8.68 7.54
N THR A 119 1.82 -8.41 8.83
CA THR A 119 1.41 -7.11 9.38
C THR A 119 2.62 -6.34 9.91
N GLY A 120 2.67 -5.03 9.69
CA GLY A 120 3.67 -4.12 10.26
C GLY A 120 4.23 -3.13 9.25
N TYR A 121 5.08 -2.24 9.74
CA TYR A 121 5.83 -1.26 8.96
C TYR A 121 6.91 -1.95 8.11
N GLY A 122 7.08 -1.48 6.88
CA GLY A 122 8.12 -1.96 5.97
C GLY A 122 7.74 -1.82 4.50
N VAL A 123 8.69 -2.15 3.62
CA VAL A 123 8.46 -2.19 2.16
C VAL A 123 7.43 -3.27 1.80
N ALA A 124 6.84 -3.21 0.61
CA ALA A 124 5.83 -4.19 0.22
C ALA A 124 6.46 -5.59 0.11
N ARG A 125 5.75 -6.65 0.51
CA ARG A 125 6.29 -8.03 0.43
C ARG A 125 6.57 -8.50 -1.00
N ILE A 126 6.03 -7.81 -2.01
CA ILE A 126 6.31 -8.06 -3.42
C ILE A 126 7.66 -7.49 -3.89
N SER A 127 8.31 -6.62 -3.10
CA SER A 127 9.55 -5.95 -3.49
C SER A 127 10.66 -6.90 -4.00
N PRO A 128 10.86 -8.10 -3.42
CA PRO A 128 11.86 -9.05 -3.92
C PRO A 128 11.60 -9.60 -5.33
N PHE A 129 10.40 -9.42 -5.90
CA PHE A 129 10.11 -9.82 -7.29
C PHE A 129 10.64 -8.82 -8.32
N PHE A 130 11.17 -7.68 -7.87
CA PHE A 130 11.71 -6.65 -8.74
C PHE A 130 13.23 -6.57 -8.58
N SER A 131 13.91 -6.23 -9.67
CA SER A 131 15.38 -6.02 -9.67
C SER A 131 15.80 -4.71 -9.00
N LYS A 132 14.85 -3.79 -8.78
CA LYS A 132 15.01 -2.50 -8.14
C LYS A 132 13.98 -2.33 -7.02
N LEU A 133 14.31 -1.53 -6.02
CA LEU A 133 13.45 -1.18 -4.90
C LEU A 133 12.54 0.00 -5.29
N MET A 134 11.30 -0.05 -4.79
CA MET A 134 10.33 1.02 -4.98
C MET A 134 10.64 2.20 -4.04
N TRP A 135 10.39 3.42 -4.52
CA TRP A 135 10.55 4.65 -3.71
C TRP A 135 9.34 4.85 -2.78
N HIS A 136 9.26 4.04 -1.72
CA HIS A 136 8.14 4.09 -0.79
C HIS A 136 8.50 3.60 0.61
N GLU A 137 7.71 4.03 1.58
CA GLU A 137 7.50 3.33 2.83
C GLU A 137 6.05 2.79 2.87
N GLY A 138 5.77 1.89 3.81
CA GLY A 138 4.45 1.30 3.91
C GLY A 138 4.18 0.66 5.26
N PHE A 139 2.91 0.43 5.54
CA PHE A 139 2.44 -0.36 6.67
C PHE A 139 1.40 -1.33 6.13
N THR A 140 1.59 -2.62 6.33
CA THR A 140 0.64 -3.65 5.89
C THR A 140 -0.21 -4.10 7.08
N ILE A 141 -1.52 -4.18 6.90
CA ILE A 141 -2.43 -4.75 7.90
C ILE A 141 -3.04 -6.04 7.36
N MET A 142 -2.63 -7.18 7.91
CA MET A 142 -3.23 -8.48 7.65
C MET A 142 -3.70 -9.08 8.98
N GLY A 143 -4.97 -8.86 9.31
CA GLY A 143 -5.53 -9.17 10.63
C GLY A 143 -5.42 -7.98 11.58
N SER A 144 -5.03 -8.24 12.84
CA SER A 144 -4.91 -7.18 13.87
C SER A 144 -3.59 -6.42 13.75
N ALA A 145 -3.67 -5.08 13.84
CA ALA A 145 -2.52 -4.19 14.01
C ALA A 145 -2.33 -3.73 15.47
N GLY A 146 -3.06 -4.27 16.44
CA GLY A 146 -3.14 -3.74 17.80
C GLY A 146 -1.78 -3.68 18.53
N GLU A 147 -0.97 -4.73 18.43
CA GLU A 147 0.37 -4.74 19.05
C GLU A 147 1.32 -3.70 18.42
N HIS A 148 1.22 -3.51 17.10
CA HIS A 148 1.98 -2.47 16.42
C HIS A 148 1.50 -1.07 16.82
N ALA A 149 0.19 -0.87 16.97
CA ALA A 149 -0.37 0.41 17.43
C ALA A 149 0.10 0.75 18.85
N LYS A 150 0.14 -0.24 19.77
CA LYS A 150 0.72 -0.06 21.13
C LYS A 150 2.20 0.33 21.09
N GLN A 151 2.96 -0.23 20.16
CA GLN A 151 4.39 0.11 19.97
C GLN A 151 4.58 1.54 19.43
N LEU A 152 3.70 1.99 18.53
CA LEU A 152 3.74 3.31 17.92
C LEU A 152 3.22 4.41 18.87
N TRP A 153 2.10 4.16 19.56
CA TRP A 153 1.41 5.11 20.43
C TRP A 153 1.15 4.53 21.83
N PRO A 154 2.17 4.37 22.68
CA PRO A 154 2.04 3.70 23.99
C PRO A 154 0.97 4.28 24.92
N HIS A 155 0.64 5.57 24.78
CA HIS A 155 -0.30 6.28 25.63
C HIS A 155 -1.66 6.58 24.96
N HIS A 156 -1.80 6.34 23.64
CA HIS A 156 -2.98 6.75 22.85
C HIS A 156 -3.31 5.76 21.72
N TYR A 157 -3.03 4.46 21.91
CA TYR A 157 -3.22 3.46 20.84
C TYR A 157 -4.69 3.16 20.52
N GLU A 158 -5.62 3.46 21.44
CA GLU A 158 -7.06 3.23 21.27
C GLU A 158 -7.65 4.10 20.15
N ASP A 159 -7.12 5.30 19.93
CA ASP A 159 -7.53 6.20 18.85
C ASP A 159 -7.31 5.58 17.46
N PHE A 160 -6.31 4.71 17.33
CA PHE A 160 -5.95 4.05 16.07
C PHE A 160 -6.75 2.75 15.84
N TRP A 161 -7.34 2.17 16.89
CA TRP A 161 -7.86 0.81 16.89
C TRP A 161 -9.29 0.67 16.35
N TYR A 162 -10.05 1.78 16.26
CA TYR A 162 -11.48 1.73 15.93
C TYR A 162 -11.77 1.33 14.46
N TYR A 163 -10.79 1.40 13.56
CA TYR A 163 -11.02 1.26 12.12
C TYR A 163 -10.51 -0.07 11.58
N ARG A 164 -11.43 -1.04 11.52
CA ARG A 164 -11.19 -2.40 11.01
C ARG A 164 -11.28 -2.45 9.48
N PHE A 165 -10.46 -1.70 8.75
CA PHE A 165 -10.34 -1.90 7.29
C PHE A 165 -8.93 -1.66 6.76
N LEU A 166 -8.62 -2.42 5.70
CA LEU A 166 -7.30 -2.62 5.10
C LEU A 166 -6.67 -1.29 4.66
N LEU A 167 -5.59 -0.88 5.33
CA LEU A 167 -4.74 0.21 4.86
C LEU A 167 -3.55 -0.36 4.09
N LEU A 168 -3.55 -0.19 2.77
CA LEU A 168 -2.33 -0.10 1.97
C LEU A 168 -2.16 1.37 1.62
N LEU A 169 -1.28 2.06 2.33
CA LEU A 169 -0.92 3.44 2.01
C LEU A 169 0.50 3.43 1.49
N LEU A 170 0.63 3.83 0.24
CA LEU A 170 1.90 4.15 -0.37
C LEU A 170 2.04 5.67 -0.28
N LYS A 171 2.94 6.16 0.57
CA LYS A 171 3.38 7.55 0.48
C LYS A 171 4.42 7.61 -0.63
N TYR A 172 4.07 8.24 -1.74
CA TYR A 172 5.05 8.69 -2.73
C TYR A 172 5.59 10.04 -2.26
N GLY A 173 6.89 10.12 -2.00
CA GLY A 173 7.54 11.38 -1.69
C GLY A 173 7.60 12.25 -2.95
N SER A 174 6.81 13.32 -3.01
CA SER A 174 7.09 14.46 -3.89
C SER A 174 8.08 15.36 -3.17
N ARG A 175 9.14 15.78 -3.87
CA ARG A 175 9.84 17.02 -3.53
C ARG A 175 8.93 18.21 -3.86
#